data_AF-A0A3R7EMY7-F1
#
_entry.id   AF-A0A3R7EMY7-F1
#
_cell.length_a   1.000
_cell.length_b   1.000
_cell.length_c   1.000
_cell.angle_alpha   90.00
_cell.angle_beta   90.00
_cell.angle_gamma   90.00
#
_symmetry.space_group_name_H-M   'P 1'
#
loop_
_entity.id
_entity.type
_entity.pdbx_description
1 polymer ?
#
loop_
_entity_poly.entity_id
_entity_poly.type
_entity_poly.pdbx_seq_one_letter_code
_entity_poly.pdbx_strand_id
1 'polypeptide(L)'
;MTNVTNIDNSTLAQILGKARDAAAAGEPGGMSTGEALAVALVLNRPDWLAAMNFTIAEAIERIGPEWAQLVPAAARQFTRDSEEAAYAAVEKARNAKLEQFTTQQATDEDMEFAARIVTCGDAPGYRDVYLTLDLEPIDESPKPPTRARISFGPEDGEKVVRYIKNVHRFAWDRSAGRPIDAASDEQRPDWID
;
A
#
# COMPACT_ATOMS: atom_id res chain seq x y z
N MET A 1 -38.32 -2.69 28.63
CA MET A 1 -36.88 -2.39 28.79
C MET A 1 -36.22 -2.41 27.41
N THR A 2 -36.60 -1.48 26.52
CA THR A 2 -36.28 -1.59 25.07
C THR A 2 -35.76 -0.29 24.45
N ASN A 3 -35.60 0.77 25.25
CA ASN A 3 -35.21 2.10 24.74
C ASN A 3 -33.76 2.49 25.00
N VAL A 4 -33.09 1.94 26.02
CA VAL A 4 -31.74 2.39 26.41
C VAL A 4 -30.70 2.01 25.33
N THR A 5 -30.69 0.75 24.90
CA THR A 5 -29.70 0.24 23.92
C THR A 5 -29.82 0.86 22.52
N ASN A 6 -31.02 1.30 22.13
CA ASN A 6 -31.24 1.98 20.84
C ASN A 6 -30.80 3.44 20.85
N ILE A 7 -30.93 4.12 22.01
CA ILE A 7 -30.47 5.50 22.18
C ILE A 7 -28.93 5.52 22.14
N ASP A 8 -28.27 4.58 22.82
CA ASP A 8 -26.80 4.48 22.88
C ASP A 8 -26.15 4.32 21.49
N ASN A 9 -26.75 3.49 20.62
CA ASN A 9 -26.25 3.25 19.26
C ASN A 9 -26.44 4.46 18.33
N SER A 10 -27.57 5.17 18.45
CA SER A 10 -27.85 6.37 17.65
C SER A 10 -26.90 7.51 18.02
N THR A 11 -26.69 7.73 19.32
CA THR A 11 -25.74 8.73 19.83
C THR A 11 -24.30 8.40 19.44
N LEU A 12 -23.91 7.12 19.52
CA LEU A 12 -22.59 6.68 19.05
C LEU A 12 -22.38 6.95 17.56
N ALA A 13 -23.37 6.62 16.72
CA ALA A 13 -23.31 6.90 15.28
C ALA A 13 -23.20 8.40 14.98
N GLN A 14 -23.93 9.24 15.72
CA GLN A 14 -23.85 10.70 15.60
C GLN A 14 -22.45 11.22 15.97
N ILE A 15 -21.87 10.76 17.07
CA ILE A 15 -20.50 11.13 17.49
C ILE A 15 -19.49 10.74 16.40
N LEU A 16 -19.60 9.53 15.86
CA LEU A 16 -18.70 9.03 14.81
C LEU A 16 -18.84 9.83 13.51
N GLY A 17 -20.06 10.16 13.08
CA GLY A 17 -20.29 10.99 11.90
C GLY A 17 -19.61 12.35 12.04
N LYS A 18 -19.84 13.02 13.17
CA LYS A 18 -19.21 14.32 13.47
C LYS A 18 -17.70 14.24 13.59
N ALA A 19 -17.17 13.18 14.20
CA ALA A 19 -15.73 12.97 14.30
C ALA A 19 -15.08 12.78 12.92
N ARG A 20 -15.73 12.06 11.99
CA ARG A 20 -15.26 11.91 10.60
C ARG A 20 -15.26 13.24 9.85
N ASP A 21 -16.34 14.00 9.94
CA ASP A 21 -16.44 15.31 9.28
C ASP A 21 -15.36 16.27 9.81
N ALA A 22 -15.17 16.33 11.13
CA ALA A 22 -14.15 17.17 11.75
C ALA A 22 -12.73 16.72 11.41
N ALA A 23 -12.47 15.40 11.36
CA ALA A 23 -11.17 14.86 10.97
C ALA A 23 -10.83 15.21 9.51
N ALA A 24 -11.83 15.19 8.61
CA ALA A 24 -11.65 15.58 7.21
C ALA A 24 -11.45 17.09 7.03
N ALA A 25 -12.17 17.92 7.79
CA ALA A 25 -12.05 19.38 7.75
C ALA A 25 -10.80 19.91 8.47
N GLY A 26 -10.25 19.15 9.43
CA GLY A 26 -9.14 19.58 10.28
C GLY A 26 -9.56 20.51 11.42
N GLU A 27 -10.86 20.69 11.64
CA GLU A 27 -11.43 21.53 12.69
C GLU A 27 -12.81 21.02 13.18
N PRO A 28 -13.27 21.37 14.40
CA PRO A 28 -14.56 20.92 14.96
C PRO A 28 -15.84 21.47 14.28
N GLY A 29 -15.73 22.19 13.16
CA GLY A 29 -16.76 22.96 12.43
C GLY A 29 -18.23 22.89 12.87
N GLY A 30 -18.86 24.05 13.14
CA GLY A 30 -20.33 24.23 13.26
C GLY A 30 -21.05 23.45 14.38
N MET A 31 -20.32 22.73 15.22
CA MET A 31 -20.86 21.90 16.30
C MET A 31 -21.26 22.73 17.53
N SER A 32 -22.18 22.19 18.33
CA SER A 32 -22.38 22.73 19.69
C SER A 32 -21.12 22.50 20.53
N THR A 33 -20.90 23.31 21.56
CA THR A 33 -19.70 23.21 22.42
C THR A 33 -19.52 21.80 23.00
N GLY A 34 -20.59 21.15 23.46
CA GLY A 34 -20.50 19.78 24.00
C GLY A 34 -20.09 18.75 22.94
N GLU A 35 -20.58 18.88 21.71
CA GLU A 35 -20.22 17.98 20.61
C GLU A 35 -18.78 18.18 20.17
N ALA A 36 -18.32 19.43 20.07
CA ALA A 36 -16.94 19.75 19.74
C ALA A 36 -15.96 19.18 20.79
N LEU A 37 -16.30 19.26 22.07
CA LEU A 37 -15.51 18.66 23.15
C LEU A 37 -15.49 17.12 23.05
N ALA A 38 -16.64 16.49 22.81
CA ALA A 38 -16.71 15.04 22.64
C ALA A 38 -15.89 14.56 21.43
N VAL A 39 -16.00 15.26 20.29
CA VAL A 39 -15.22 14.97 19.08
C VAL A 39 -13.73 15.16 19.31
N ALA A 40 -13.31 16.22 19.99
CA ALA A 40 -11.92 16.45 20.32
C ALA A 40 -11.35 15.32 21.20
N LEU A 41 -12.13 14.80 22.14
CA LEU A 41 -11.74 13.64 22.95
C LEU A 41 -11.64 12.35 22.11
N VAL A 42 -12.61 12.10 21.22
CA VAL A 42 -12.62 10.93 20.33
C VAL A 42 -11.43 10.92 19.37
N LEU A 43 -11.07 12.09 18.82
CA LEU A 43 -9.96 12.25 17.90
C LEU A 43 -8.60 12.46 18.60
N ASN A 44 -8.59 12.45 19.94
CA ASN A 44 -7.39 12.71 20.75
C ASN A 44 -6.69 14.03 20.38
N ARG A 45 -7.48 15.12 20.28
CA ARG A 45 -7.04 16.48 19.92
C ARG A 45 -7.05 17.41 21.14
N PRO A 46 -6.05 17.35 22.03
CA PRO A 46 -5.97 18.24 23.19
C PRO A 46 -5.78 19.71 22.79
N ASP A 47 -5.21 19.97 21.61
CA ASP A 47 -5.07 21.30 21.03
C ASP A 47 -6.44 21.93 20.69
N TRP A 48 -7.41 21.13 20.25
CA TRP A 48 -8.78 21.62 20.03
C TRP A 48 -9.49 21.95 21.34
N LEU A 49 -9.28 21.15 22.38
CA LEU A 49 -9.78 21.46 23.73
C LEU A 49 -9.19 22.78 24.24
N ALA A 50 -7.86 22.95 24.09
CA ALA A 50 -7.16 24.16 24.48
C ALA A 50 -7.64 25.40 23.70
N ALA A 51 -7.89 25.27 22.39
CA ALA A 51 -8.44 26.36 21.58
C ALA A 51 -9.84 26.80 22.05
N MET A 52 -10.62 25.89 22.64
CA MET A 52 -11.92 26.18 23.25
C MET A 52 -11.81 26.62 24.72
N ASN A 53 -10.60 26.74 25.28
CA ASN A 53 -10.31 27.01 26.69
C ASN A 53 -10.85 25.94 27.67
N PHE A 54 -10.77 24.66 27.27
CA PHE A 54 -11.13 23.54 28.14
C PHE A 54 -9.94 22.63 28.41
N THR A 55 -9.81 22.19 29.66
CA THR A 55 -8.98 21.04 30.00
C THR A 55 -9.72 19.73 29.68
N ILE A 56 -9.00 18.61 29.67
CA ILE A 56 -9.60 17.28 29.48
C ILE A 56 -10.64 16.99 30.58
N ALA A 57 -10.34 17.35 31.83
CA ALA A 57 -11.24 17.12 32.96
C ALA A 57 -12.54 17.92 32.82
N GLU A 58 -12.45 19.21 32.50
CA GLU A 58 -13.62 20.07 32.28
C GLU A 58 -14.41 19.63 31.04
N ALA A 59 -13.74 19.16 30.00
CA ALA A 59 -14.40 18.61 28.82
C ALA A 59 -15.25 17.38 29.18
N ILE A 60 -14.70 16.45 29.96
CA ILE A 60 -15.43 15.26 30.43
C ILE A 60 -16.63 15.65 31.30
N GLU A 61 -16.45 16.60 32.21
CA GLU A 61 -17.55 17.11 33.04
C GLU A 61 -18.65 17.76 32.18
N ARG A 62 -18.25 18.54 31.17
CA ARG A 62 -19.16 19.34 30.32
C ARG A 62 -20.00 18.51 29.35
N ILE A 63 -19.45 17.43 28.80
CA ILE A 63 -20.18 16.52 27.89
C ILE A 63 -21.16 15.61 28.64
N GLY A 64 -20.96 15.44 29.95
CA GLY A 64 -21.81 14.64 30.81
C GLY A 64 -21.57 13.13 30.71
N PRO A 65 -22.13 12.35 31.65
CA PRO A 65 -21.80 10.94 31.83
C PRO A 65 -22.25 10.05 30.67
N GLU A 66 -23.37 10.37 30.01
CA GLU A 66 -23.89 9.60 28.87
C GLU A 66 -22.90 9.60 27.69
N TRP A 67 -22.36 10.78 27.36
CA TRP A 67 -21.41 10.92 26.25
C TRP A 67 -20.01 10.45 26.64
N ALA A 68 -19.57 10.78 27.87
CA ALA A 68 -18.25 10.36 28.37
C ALA A 68 -18.07 8.84 28.36
N GLN A 69 -19.12 8.07 28.61
CA GLN A 69 -19.08 6.60 28.55
C GLN A 69 -18.90 6.06 27.12
N LEU A 70 -19.38 6.79 26.11
CA LEU A 70 -19.29 6.39 24.70
C LEU A 70 -17.97 6.80 24.04
N VAL A 71 -17.27 7.81 24.55
CA VAL A 71 -16.00 8.32 23.98
C VAL A 71 -14.99 7.19 23.71
N PRO A 72 -14.68 6.26 24.64
CA PRO A 72 -13.71 5.21 24.37
C PRO A 72 -14.16 4.23 23.26
N ALA A 73 -15.47 3.96 23.16
CA ALA A 73 -16.02 3.10 22.12
C ALA A 73 -15.95 3.79 20.75
N ALA A 74 -16.34 5.06 20.69
CA ALA A 74 -16.26 5.90 19.49
C ALA A 74 -14.82 6.05 19.00
N ALA A 75 -13.86 6.33 19.88
CA ALA A 75 -12.44 6.45 19.52
C ALA A 75 -11.90 5.17 18.88
N ARG A 76 -12.14 4.01 19.51
CA ARG A 76 -11.70 2.71 18.97
C ARG A 76 -12.35 2.38 17.62
N GLN A 77 -13.63 2.72 17.46
CA GLN A 77 -14.33 2.48 16.20
C GLN A 77 -13.81 3.41 15.10
N PHE A 78 -13.62 4.69 15.39
CA PHE A 78 -13.02 5.64 14.45
C PHE A 78 -11.65 5.18 13.95
N THR A 79 -10.78 4.73 14.85
CA THR A 79 -9.45 4.20 14.46
C THR A 79 -9.58 3.01 13.52
N ARG A 80 -10.40 2.00 13.85
CA ARG A 80 -10.62 0.83 12.97
C ARG A 80 -11.14 1.24 11.60
N ASP A 81 -12.18 2.08 11.57
CA ASP A 81 -12.78 2.53 10.30
C ASP A 81 -11.75 3.32 9.46
N SER A 82 -10.89 4.11 10.10
CA SER A 82 -9.83 4.86 9.42
C SER A 82 -8.73 3.95 8.84
N GLU A 83 -8.37 2.88 9.55
CA GLU A 83 -7.41 1.88 9.09
C GLU A 83 -7.98 1.06 7.94
N GLU A 84 -9.24 0.63 8.03
CA GLU A 84 -9.96 -0.07 6.97
C GLU A 84 -10.09 0.79 5.71
N ALA A 85 -10.44 2.08 5.87
CA ALA A 85 -10.51 3.03 4.76
C ALA A 85 -9.14 3.27 4.12
N ALA A 86 -8.07 3.36 4.93
CA ALA A 86 -6.71 3.50 4.42
C ALA A 86 -6.28 2.26 3.61
N TYR A 87 -6.58 1.07 4.12
CA TYR A 87 -6.32 -0.18 3.41
C TYR A 87 -7.09 -0.24 2.08
N ALA A 88 -8.39 0.07 2.10
CA ALA A 88 -9.23 0.10 0.90
C ALA A 88 -8.75 1.15 -0.12
N ALA A 89 -8.25 2.29 0.33
CA ALA A 89 -7.69 3.32 -0.55
C ALA A 89 -6.39 2.86 -1.22
N VAL A 90 -5.51 2.17 -0.49
CA VAL A 90 -4.29 1.57 -1.05
C VAL A 90 -4.64 0.51 -2.08
N GLU A 91 -5.61 -0.36 -1.78
CA GLU A 91 -6.10 -1.39 -2.69
C GLU A 91 -6.68 -0.78 -3.97
N LYS A 92 -7.55 0.23 -3.83
CA LYS A 92 -8.15 0.95 -4.95
C LYS A 92 -7.10 1.65 -5.81
N ALA A 93 -6.11 2.30 -5.19
CA ALA A 93 -5.02 2.95 -5.91
C ALA A 93 -4.16 1.94 -6.68
N ARG A 94 -3.90 0.77 -6.09
CA ARG A 94 -3.21 -0.33 -6.77
C ARG A 94 -3.99 -0.83 -7.98
N ASN A 95 -5.30 -1.06 -7.82
CA ASN A 95 -6.15 -1.56 -8.89
C ASN A 95 -6.32 -0.53 -10.01
N ALA A 96 -6.47 0.75 -9.68
CA ALA A 96 -6.49 1.83 -10.68
C ALA A 96 -5.18 1.90 -11.47
N LYS A 97 -4.03 1.70 -10.81
CA LYS A 97 -2.72 1.64 -11.49
C LYS A 97 -2.62 0.43 -12.43
N LEU A 98 -3.15 -0.71 -12.01
CA LEU A 98 -3.21 -1.92 -12.85
C LEU A 98 -4.11 -1.69 -14.07
N GLU A 99 -5.31 -1.12 -13.89
CA GLU A 99 -6.23 -0.79 -14.98
C GLU A 99 -5.63 0.22 -15.97
N GLN A 100 -4.89 1.23 -15.49
CA GLN A 100 -4.16 2.17 -16.35
C GLN A 100 -3.10 1.46 -17.20
N PHE A 101 -2.34 0.54 -16.60
CA PHE A 101 -1.34 -0.25 -17.31
C PHE A 101 -1.99 -1.10 -18.41
N THR A 102 -3.10 -1.79 -18.11
CA THR A 102 -3.82 -2.62 -19.08
C THR A 102 -4.49 -1.80 -20.18
N THR A 103 -5.03 -0.62 -19.87
CA THR A 103 -5.77 0.22 -20.85
C THR A 103 -4.82 0.91 -21.84
N GLN A 104 -3.62 1.27 -21.40
CA GLN A 104 -2.61 1.90 -22.26
C GLN A 104 -1.95 0.90 -23.24
N GLN A 105 -2.13 -0.41 -23.03
CA GLN A 105 -1.48 -1.49 -23.79
C GLN A 105 -2.43 -2.20 -24.77
N ALA A 106 -3.36 -1.47 -25.39
CA ALA A 106 -4.29 -2.04 -26.36
C ALA A 106 -3.66 -2.49 -27.70
N THR A 107 -2.33 -2.60 -27.77
CA THR A 107 -1.58 -3.21 -28.87
C THR A 107 -0.97 -4.51 -28.37
N ASP A 108 -1.26 -5.62 -29.06
CA ASP A 108 -0.79 -6.99 -28.80
C ASP A 108 0.72 -7.16 -29.12
N GLU A 109 1.51 -6.11 -28.91
CA GLU A 109 2.94 -6.04 -29.17
C GLU A 109 3.71 -6.24 -27.85
N ASP A 110 4.71 -7.12 -27.88
CA ASP A 110 5.61 -7.34 -26.76
C ASP A 110 6.32 -6.03 -26.40
N MET A 111 6.29 -5.66 -25.11
CA MET A 111 7.08 -4.55 -24.63
C MET A 111 8.51 -5.01 -24.34
N GLU A 112 9.47 -4.36 -24.99
CA GLU A 112 10.88 -4.65 -24.80
C GLU A 112 11.51 -3.71 -23.76
N PHE A 113 12.21 -4.31 -22.79
CA PHE A 113 12.91 -3.59 -21.73
C PHE A 113 14.31 -4.15 -21.53
N ALA A 114 15.27 -3.26 -21.33
CA ALA A 114 16.53 -3.59 -20.68
C ALA A 114 16.30 -3.60 -19.17
N ALA A 115 16.66 -4.69 -18.50
CA ALA A 115 16.41 -4.88 -17.09
C ALA A 115 17.70 -4.88 -16.27
N ARG A 116 17.71 -4.13 -15.16
CA ARG A 116 18.77 -4.22 -14.13
C ARG A 116 18.18 -4.75 -12.84
N ILE A 117 18.75 -5.84 -12.31
CA ILE A 117 18.32 -6.37 -11.00
C ILE A 117 18.71 -5.40 -9.88
N VAL A 118 17.74 -5.06 -9.04
CA VAL A 118 17.92 -4.20 -7.87
C VAL A 118 18.03 -5.05 -6.61
N THR A 119 17.10 -5.97 -6.42
CA THR A 119 17.07 -6.89 -5.27
C THR A 119 16.17 -8.08 -5.57
N CYS A 120 16.32 -9.16 -4.83
CA CYS A 120 15.42 -10.29 -4.84
C CYS A 120 14.75 -10.47 -3.47
N GLY A 121 13.59 -11.08 -3.48
CA GLY A 121 12.91 -11.52 -2.27
C GLY A 121 13.42 -12.85 -1.77
N ASP A 122 13.66 -12.93 -0.46
CA ASP A 122 13.73 -14.19 0.26
C ASP A 122 12.37 -14.43 0.92
N ALA A 123 11.46 -15.12 0.21
CA ALA A 123 10.24 -15.59 0.83
C ALA A 123 10.59 -16.85 1.65
N PRO A 124 10.34 -16.88 2.98
CA PRO A 124 10.56 -18.06 3.79
C PRO A 124 9.57 -19.17 3.36
N GLY A 125 10.00 -19.96 2.39
CA GLY A 125 9.19 -20.91 1.64
C GLY A 125 9.38 -20.69 0.15
N TYR A 126 9.94 -21.69 -0.54
CA TYR A 126 10.32 -21.68 -1.96
C TYR A 126 9.21 -21.35 -2.98
N ARG A 127 8.00 -21.01 -2.52
CA ARG A 127 6.81 -20.96 -3.36
C ARG A 127 6.67 -19.70 -4.20
N ASP A 128 7.19 -18.57 -3.73
CA ASP A 128 7.07 -17.30 -4.43
C ASP A 128 8.41 -16.55 -4.38
N VAL A 129 9.15 -16.57 -5.49
CA VAL A 129 10.36 -15.74 -5.64
C VAL A 129 9.95 -14.48 -6.39
N TYR A 130 10.47 -13.33 -5.96
CA TYR A 130 10.30 -12.09 -6.71
C TYR A 130 11.64 -11.41 -6.97
N LEU A 131 11.75 -10.79 -8.14
CA LEU A 131 12.86 -9.93 -8.52
C LEU A 131 12.33 -8.50 -8.60
N THR A 132 13.02 -7.57 -7.96
CA THR A 132 12.85 -6.14 -8.20
C THR A 132 13.85 -5.71 -9.26
N LEU A 133 13.34 -5.18 -10.37
CA LEU A 133 14.11 -4.76 -11.53
C LEU A 133 13.85 -3.28 -11.82
N ASP A 134 14.88 -2.56 -12.24
CA ASP A 134 14.69 -1.29 -12.95
C ASP A 134 14.61 -1.61 -14.44
N LEU A 135 13.48 -1.26 -15.07
CA LEU A 135 13.17 -1.51 -16.48
C LEU A 135 13.32 -0.23 -17.30
N GLU A 136 14.31 -0.21 -18.18
CA GLU A 136 14.55 0.84 -19.17
C GLU A 136 13.89 0.42 -20.50
N PRO A 137 12.89 1.15 -21.03
CA PRO A 137 12.27 0.80 -22.30
C PRO A 137 13.31 0.76 -23.44
N ILE A 138 13.24 -0.26 -24.29
CA ILE A 138 14.05 -0.33 -25.52
C ILE A 138 13.27 0.40 -26.63
N ASP A 139 13.10 1.71 -26.48
CA ASP A 139 12.48 2.58 -27.49
C ASP A 139 13.41 3.74 -27.87
N GLU A 140 13.08 4.44 -28.96
CA GLU A 140 13.94 5.52 -29.50
C GLU A 140 14.02 6.77 -28.60
N SER A 141 13.14 6.88 -27.59
CA SER A 141 13.04 8.07 -26.75
C SER A 141 13.41 7.75 -25.30
N PRO A 142 14.46 8.34 -24.73
CA PRO A 142 14.89 8.03 -23.37
C PRO A 142 13.80 8.35 -22.36
N LYS A 143 13.21 7.30 -21.78
CA LYS A 143 12.24 7.36 -20.68
C LYS A 143 12.95 7.00 -19.37
N PRO A 144 12.52 7.57 -18.23
CA PRO A 144 13.07 7.18 -16.94
C PRO A 144 12.79 5.69 -16.67
N PRO A 145 13.73 4.98 -16.01
CA PRO A 145 13.53 3.58 -15.68
C PRO A 145 12.31 3.40 -14.77
N THR A 146 11.51 2.38 -15.05
CA THR A 146 10.38 2.00 -14.21
C THR A 146 10.80 0.86 -13.30
N ARG A 147 10.71 1.07 -11.98
CA ARG A 147 10.94 -0.01 -11.01
C ARG A 147 9.75 -0.96 -10.99
N ALA A 148 9.99 -2.21 -11.37
CA ALA A 148 9.00 -3.28 -11.39
C ALA A 148 9.40 -4.40 -10.43
N ARG A 149 8.40 -5.03 -9.82
CA ARG A 149 8.57 -6.29 -9.08
C ARG A 149 7.89 -7.39 -9.87
N ILE A 150 8.69 -8.35 -10.32
CA ILE A 150 8.21 -9.52 -11.07
C ILE A 150 8.23 -10.72 -10.12
N SER A 151 7.09 -11.37 -9.96
CA SER A 151 6.93 -12.57 -9.13
C SER A 151 6.84 -13.80 -10.01
N PHE A 152 7.52 -14.87 -9.62
CA PHE A 152 7.47 -16.16 -10.28
C PHE A 152 6.94 -17.20 -9.28
N GLY A 153 5.91 -17.93 -9.71
CA GLY A 153 5.52 -19.15 -9.02
C GLY A 153 6.57 -20.27 -9.21
N PRO A 154 6.42 -21.42 -8.54
CA PRO A 154 7.45 -22.46 -8.53
C PRO A 154 7.76 -23.01 -9.92
N GLU A 155 6.72 -23.25 -10.72
CA GLU A 155 6.84 -23.82 -12.05
C GLU A 155 7.54 -22.86 -13.03
N ASP A 156 7.13 -21.59 -13.03
CA ASP A 156 7.70 -20.60 -13.96
C ASP A 156 9.09 -20.14 -13.54
N GLY A 157 9.39 -20.13 -12.23
CA GLY A 157 10.74 -19.90 -11.73
C GLY A 157 11.74 -20.94 -12.27
N GLU A 158 11.36 -22.23 -12.30
CA GLU A 158 12.17 -23.28 -12.89
C GLU A 158 12.37 -23.06 -14.40
N LYS A 159 11.31 -22.71 -15.13
CA LYS A 159 11.39 -22.41 -16.57
C LYS A 159 12.35 -21.27 -16.85
N VAL A 160 12.26 -20.16 -16.12
CA VAL A 160 13.13 -18.98 -16.28
C VAL A 160 14.60 -19.35 -16.09
N VAL A 161 14.94 -20.03 -14.98
CA VAL A 161 16.33 -20.47 -14.72
C VAL A 161 16.83 -21.39 -15.83
N ARG A 162 15.99 -22.35 -16.27
CA ARG A 162 16.33 -23.29 -17.34
C ARG A 162 16.57 -22.57 -18.67
N TYR A 163 15.74 -21.60 -19.04
CA TYR A 163 15.89 -20.83 -20.27
C TYR A 163 17.17 -19.99 -20.27
N ILE A 164 17.44 -19.29 -19.17
CA ILE A 164 18.67 -18.51 -19.00
C ILE A 164 19.91 -19.40 -19.14
N LYS A 165 19.94 -20.55 -18.44
CA LYS A 165 21.03 -21.54 -18.54
C LYS A 165 21.22 -22.05 -19.98
N ASN A 166 20.13 -22.45 -20.64
CA ASN A 166 20.18 -23.03 -21.97
C ASN A 166 20.74 -22.06 -23.02
N VAL A 167 20.33 -20.79 -22.99
CA VAL A 167 20.83 -19.77 -23.91
C VAL A 167 22.34 -19.57 -23.75
N HIS A 168 22.81 -19.45 -22.51
CA HIS A 168 24.24 -19.24 -22.25
C HIS A 168 25.06 -20.48 -22.62
N ARG A 169 24.64 -21.67 -22.18
CA ARG A 169 25.32 -22.93 -22.53
C ARG A 169 25.42 -23.10 -24.06
N PHE A 170 24.33 -22.86 -24.78
CA PHE A 170 24.34 -22.92 -26.24
C PHE A 170 25.33 -21.92 -26.86
N ALA A 171 25.43 -20.69 -26.33
CA ALA A 171 26.37 -19.69 -26.83
C ALA A 171 27.84 -20.10 -26.61
N TRP A 172 28.14 -20.74 -25.49
CA TRP A 172 29.49 -21.23 -25.14
C TRP A 172 29.87 -22.56 -25.82
N ASP A 173 28.89 -23.41 -26.17
CA ASP A 173 29.10 -24.72 -26.80
C ASP A 173 29.18 -24.66 -28.35
N ARG A 174 29.10 -23.47 -28.96
CA ARG A 174 29.28 -23.31 -30.42
C ARG A 174 30.63 -23.88 -30.87
N SER A 175 30.71 -24.34 -32.12
CA SER A 175 31.92 -24.91 -32.73
C SER A 175 33.18 -24.01 -32.70
N ALA A 176 33.03 -22.72 -32.42
CA ALA A 176 34.11 -21.75 -32.22
C ALA A 176 34.54 -21.54 -30.75
N GLY A 177 33.90 -22.24 -29.79
CA GLY A 177 34.29 -22.30 -28.38
C GLY A 177 33.97 -21.09 -27.50
N ARG A 178 33.31 -20.04 -28.04
CA ARG A 178 32.90 -18.85 -27.27
C ARG A 178 31.74 -18.06 -27.92
N PRO A 179 30.97 -17.26 -27.14
CA PRO A 179 30.00 -16.30 -27.66
C PRO A 179 30.62 -15.25 -28.60
N ILE A 180 29.81 -14.65 -29.46
CA ILE A 180 30.26 -13.68 -30.49
C ILE A 180 30.69 -12.35 -29.85
N ASP A 181 29.98 -11.98 -28.79
CA ASP A 181 30.07 -10.74 -28.02
C ASP A 181 30.94 -10.88 -26.76
N ALA A 182 31.50 -12.07 -26.52
CA ALA A 182 32.37 -12.30 -25.38
C ALA A 182 33.66 -11.47 -25.47
N ALA A 183 34.06 -10.86 -24.36
CA ALA A 183 35.35 -10.19 -24.27
C ALA A 183 36.51 -11.20 -24.45
N SER A 184 37.70 -10.70 -24.80
CA SER A 184 38.86 -11.56 -25.09
C SER A 184 39.33 -12.39 -23.88
N ASP A 185 39.03 -11.93 -22.67
CA ASP A 185 39.40 -12.53 -21.39
C ASP A 185 38.21 -13.11 -20.63
N GLU A 186 37.01 -13.08 -21.21
CA GLU A 186 35.80 -13.61 -20.59
C GLU A 186 35.83 -15.15 -20.58
N GLN A 187 35.51 -15.73 -19.42
CA GLN A 187 35.50 -17.18 -19.22
C GLN A 187 34.07 -17.71 -19.18
N ARG A 188 33.90 -18.98 -19.56
CA ARG A 188 32.64 -19.70 -19.44
C ARG A 188 32.17 -19.67 -17.98
N PRO A 189 30.97 -19.15 -17.67
CA PRO A 189 30.49 -19.08 -16.30
C PRO A 189 30.11 -20.45 -15.73
N ASP A 190 30.56 -20.77 -14.50
CA ASP A 190 30.31 -22.06 -13.83
C ASP A 190 28.83 -22.38 -13.59
N TRP A 191 27.96 -21.36 -13.55
CA TRP A 191 26.54 -21.54 -13.24
C TRP A 191 25.72 -22.13 -14.40
N ILE A 192 26.28 -22.19 -15.63
CA ILE A 192 25.55 -22.64 -16.82
C ILE A 192 25.51 -24.17 -16.96
N ASP A 193 26.32 -24.88 -16.17
CA ASP A 193 26.35 -26.35 -16.10
C ASP A 193 25.29 -26.91 -15.11
#